data_AF-A0AAX6T2Y4-F1
#
_entry.id   AF-A0AAX6T2Y4-F1
#
_cell.length_a   1.000
_cell.length_b   1.000
_cell.length_c   1.000
_cell.angle_alpha   90.00
_cell.angle_beta   90.00
_cell.angle_gamma   90.00
#
_symmetry.space_group_name_H-M   'P 1'
#
loop_
_entity.id
_entity.type
_entity.pdbx_description
1 polymer ?
#
loop_
_entity_poly.entity_id
_entity_poly.type
_entity_poly.pdbx_seq_one_letter_code
_entity_poly.pdbx_strand_id
1 'polypeptide(L)'
;MEEEELENRRKRRTEVKRKMIILSVLLCGGFAILLWLMLKFPRKIGIKIMNKNCTDDMRMCPPDWDLIIQKCFFQSEHEMTWVEGQRHCRKYFASLAKITSWTEMESLADYLNSSTYWIGLRKHNSDNIWRWMDGSHFNNW
;
A
#
# COMPACT_ATOMS: atom_id res chain seq x y z
N MET A 1 54.48 -59.89 13.75
CA MET A 1 53.03 -59.98 13.46
C MET A 1 52.22 -59.03 14.37
N GLU A 2 52.38 -59.11 15.69
CA GLU A 2 51.67 -58.23 16.64
C GLU A 2 52.04 -56.74 16.55
N GLU A 3 53.32 -56.41 16.30
CA GLU A 3 53.77 -55.01 16.15
C GLU A 3 53.14 -54.32 14.93
N GLU A 4 53.02 -55.03 13.82
CA GLU A 4 52.40 -54.55 12.58
C GLU A 4 50.90 -54.30 12.78
N GLU A 5 50.23 -55.16 13.56
CA GLU A 5 48.83 -54.98 13.90
C GLU A 5 48.62 -53.75 14.81
N LEU A 6 49.50 -53.55 15.79
CA LEU A 6 49.49 -52.38 16.66
C LEU A 6 49.75 -51.09 15.87
N GLU A 7 50.66 -51.12 14.90
CA GLU A 7 50.95 -49.98 14.02
C GLU A 7 49.75 -49.67 13.11
N ASN A 8 49.10 -50.68 12.54
CA ASN A 8 47.86 -50.51 11.77
C ASN A 8 46.70 -49.99 12.63
N ARG A 9 46.61 -50.40 13.91
CA ARG A 9 45.64 -49.83 14.87
C ARG A 9 45.97 -48.37 15.21
N ARG A 10 47.25 -48.01 15.35
CA ARG A 10 47.70 -46.62 15.57
C ARG A 10 47.40 -45.74 14.35
N LYS A 11 47.73 -46.19 13.14
CA LYS A 11 47.42 -45.51 11.86
C LYS A 11 45.91 -45.29 11.69
N ARG A 12 45.08 -46.31 11.97
CA ARG A 12 43.61 -46.16 11.96
C ARG A 12 43.13 -45.16 13.01
N ARG A 13 43.68 -45.20 14.23
CA ARG A 13 43.31 -44.26 15.30
C ARG A 13 43.72 -42.82 14.97
N THR A 14 44.89 -42.60 14.37
CA THR A 14 45.32 -41.27 13.94
C THR A 14 44.52 -40.77 12.75
N GLU A 15 44.16 -41.65 11.81
CA GLU A 15 43.29 -41.31 10.68
C GLU A 15 41.88 -40.94 11.14
N VAL A 16 41.28 -41.73 12.05
CA VAL A 16 39.96 -41.43 12.64
C VAL A 16 40.01 -40.13 13.44
N LYS A 17 41.04 -39.93 14.28
CA LYS A 17 41.23 -38.66 15.00
C LYS A 17 41.40 -37.47 14.05
N ARG A 18 42.16 -37.62 12.97
CA ARG A 18 42.35 -36.58 11.95
C ARG A 18 41.03 -36.25 11.25
N LYS A 19 40.26 -37.26 10.83
CA LYS A 19 38.92 -37.07 10.24
C LYS A 19 37.95 -36.42 11.23
N MET A 20 37.99 -36.82 12.50
CA MET A 20 37.16 -36.25 13.57
C MET A 20 37.49 -34.77 13.83
N ILE A 21 38.77 -34.41 13.86
CA ILE A 21 39.23 -33.02 14.01
C ILE A 21 38.82 -32.19 12.78
N ILE A 22 38.98 -32.73 11.57
CA ILE A 22 38.56 -32.04 10.33
C ILE A 22 37.06 -31.77 10.35
N LEU A 23 36.23 -32.77 10.70
CA LEU A 23 34.78 -32.61 10.81
C LEU A 23 34.40 -31.60 11.89
N SER A 24 35.05 -31.60 13.05
CA SER A 24 34.78 -30.61 14.10
C SER A 24 35.15 -29.19 13.68
N VAL A 25 36.27 -29.01 12.97
CA VAL A 25 36.69 -27.69 12.46
C VAL A 25 35.74 -27.19 11.38
N LEU A 26 35.24 -28.06 10.51
CA LEU A 26 34.24 -27.70 9.50
C LEU A 26 32.90 -27.30 10.14
N LEU A 27 32.44 -28.02 11.15
CA LEU A 27 31.21 -27.70 11.88
C LEU A 27 31.35 -26.39 12.68
N CYS A 28 32.42 -26.23 13.46
CA CYS A 28 32.65 -25.03 14.27
C CYS A 28 32.96 -23.79 13.41
N GLY A 29 33.78 -23.95 12.37
CA GLY A 29 34.14 -22.88 11.44
C GLY A 29 32.94 -22.47 10.58
N GLY A 30 32.15 -23.42 10.09
CA GLY A 30 30.92 -23.16 9.36
C GLY A 30 29.90 -22.43 10.22
N PHE A 31 29.72 -22.85 11.48
CA PHE A 31 28.84 -22.15 12.42
C PHE A 31 29.34 -20.74 12.74
N ALA A 32 30.65 -20.54 12.92
CA ALA A 32 31.23 -19.21 13.13
C ALA A 32 31.03 -18.29 11.91
N ILE A 33 31.17 -18.81 10.68
CA ILE A 33 30.91 -18.07 9.44
C ILE A 33 29.42 -17.74 9.31
N LEU A 34 28.53 -18.69 9.58
CA LEU A 34 27.08 -18.46 9.58
C LEU A 34 26.68 -17.42 10.64
N LEU A 35 27.23 -17.52 11.85
CA LEU A 35 27.05 -16.50 12.88
C LEU A 35 27.63 -15.15 12.45
N TRP A 36 28.79 -15.11 11.80
CA TRP A 36 29.35 -13.86 11.25
C TRP A 36 28.45 -13.25 10.18
N LEU A 37 27.90 -14.05 9.27
CA LEU A 37 26.97 -13.59 8.25
C LEU A 37 25.64 -13.11 8.86
N MET A 38 25.13 -13.82 9.87
CA MET A 38 23.89 -13.50 10.56
C MET A 38 24.01 -12.30 11.51
N LEU A 39 25.19 -12.08 12.11
CA LEU A 39 25.45 -11.00 13.06
C LEU A 39 26.09 -9.75 12.41
N LYS A 40 26.75 -9.88 11.24
CA LYS A 40 27.29 -8.74 10.48
C LYS A 40 26.44 -8.29 9.30
N PHE A 41 25.34 -8.97 8.99
CA PHE A 41 24.26 -8.26 8.33
C PHE A 41 23.72 -7.26 9.35
N PRO A 42 23.89 -5.95 9.14
CA PRO A 42 23.07 -5.03 9.90
C PRO A 42 21.64 -5.41 9.51
N ARG A 43 20.92 -6.05 10.43
CA ARG A 43 19.48 -5.87 10.48
C ARG A 43 19.29 -4.38 10.74
N LYS A 44 19.40 -3.57 9.68
CA LYS A 44 18.59 -2.38 9.55
C LYS A 44 17.16 -2.90 9.41
N ILE A 45 16.63 -3.47 10.48
CA ILE A 45 15.25 -3.22 10.84
C ILE A 45 15.27 -1.74 11.20
N GLY A 46 15.32 -0.90 10.16
CA GLY A 46 14.81 0.44 10.28
C GLY A 46 13.31 0.22 10.47
N ILE A 47 12.88 0.02 11.72
CA ILE A 47 11.59 0.54 12.07
C ILE A 47 11.77 2.03 11.82
N LYS A 48 11.35 2.51 10.65
CA LYS A 48 10.91 3.89 10.54
C LYS A 48 9.76 3.94 11.53
N ILE A 49 10.07 4.22 12.79
CA ILE A 49 9.10 4.84 13.67
C ILE A 49 8.87 6.15 12.96
N MET A 50 7.84 6.18 12.11
CA MET A 50 7.28 7.44 11.71
C MET A 50 6.80 8.01 13.04
N ASN A 51 7.55 8.97 13.59
CA ASN A 51 6.92 10.05 14.30
C ASN A 51 6.09 10.82 13.27
N LYS A 52 5.05 10.17 12.74
CA LYS A 52 3.90 10.86 12.24
C LYS A 52 3.21 11.26 13.53
N ASN A 53 3.57 12.44 14.03
CA ASN A 53 2.69 13.11 14.96
C ASN A 53 1.33 13.10 14.27
N CYS A 54 0.36 12.40 14.86
CA CYS A 54 -1.02 12.36 14.38
C CYS A 54 -1.62 13.75 14.61
N THR A 55 -1.20 14.71 13.79
CA THR A 55 -1.72 16.07 13.73
C THR A 55 -1.78 16.57 12.30
N ASP A 56 -1.87 15.64 11.35
CA ASP A 56 -2.26 15.93 9.97
C ASP A 56 -3.29 14.86 9.60
N ASP A 57 -4.55 15.29 9.52
CA ASP A 57 -5.69 14.53 9.00
C ASP A 57 -5.37 14.17 7.55
N MET A 58 -4.57 13.12 7.34
CA MET A 58 -4.31 12.59 6.02
C MET A 58 -5.64 12.00 5.55
N ARG A 59 -6.46 12.82 4.90
CA ARG A 59 -7.74 12.43 4.33
C ARG A 59 -7.50 11.35 3.30
N MET A 60 -7.64 10.10 3.74
CA MET A 60 -7.58 8.94 2.88
C MET A 60 -8.96 8.77 2.26
N CYS A 61 -9.01 8.81 0.93
CA CYS A 61 -10.20 8.39 0.21
C CYS A 61 -10.34 6.86 0.30
N PRO A 62 -11.57 6.33 0.16
CA PRO A 62 -11.77 4.89 0.01
C PRO A 62 -10.95 4.31 -1.17
N PRO A 63 -10.71 3.00 -1.21
CA PRO A 63 -10.12 2.36 -2.39
C PRO A 63 -10.91 2.72 -3.65
N ASP A 64 -10.20 2.97 -4.75
CA ASP A 64 -10.75 3.35 -6.06
C ASP A 64 -11.39 4.76 -6.12
N TRP A 65 -11.08 5.61 -5.14
CA TRP A 65 -11.46 7.02 -5.11
C TRP A 65 -10.23 7.91 -5.10
N ASP A 66 -10.29 8.99 -5.87
CA ASP A 66 -9.22 9.97 -6.01
C ASP A 66 -9.47 11.17 -5.10
N LEU A 67 -8.44 11.57 -4.35
CA LEU A 67 -8.45 12.80 -3.57
C LEU A 67 -8.17 13.98 -4.49
N ILE A 68 -9.18 14.81 -4.74
CA ILE A 68 -9.06 16.05 -5.52
C ILE A 68 -9.34 17.21 -4.59
N ILE A 69 -8.31 18.05 -4.38
CA ILE A 69 -8.28 19.14 -3.40
C ILE A 69 -8.54 18.62 -1.98
N GLN A 70 -9.80 18.54 -1.58
CA GLN A 70 -10.23 18.18 -0.22
C GLN A 70 -11.44 17.23 -0.21
N LYS A 71 -11.81 16.68 -1.37
CA LYS A 71 -12.92 15.74 -1.51
C LYS A 71 -12.47 14.50 -2.28
N CYS A 72 -13.18 13.41 -2.03
CA CYS A 72 -12.98 12.15 -2.72
C CYS A 72 -13.97 12.05 -3.89
N PHE A 73 -13.45 11.69 -5.07
CA PHE A 73 -14.24 11.47 -6.27
C PHE A 73 -13.98 10.10 -6.85
N PHE A 74 -14.96 9.55 -7.56
CA PHE A 74 -14.79 8.36 -8.39
C PHE A 74 -15.57 8.56 -9.69
N GLN A 75 -15.08 7.94 -10.75
CA GLN A 75 -15.75 7.91 -12.05
C GLN A 75 -16.60 6.65 -12.15
N SER A 76 -17.83 6.76 -12.64
CA SER A 76 -18.65 5.58 -12.92
C SER A 76 -18.13 4.84 -14.14
N GLU A 77 -17.97 3.52 -14.04
CA GLU A 77 -17.50 2.68 -15.16
C GLU A 77 -18.48 2.63 -16.34
N HIS A 78 -19.78 2.81 -16.07
CA HIS A 78 -20.85 2.67 -17.07
C HIS A 78 -21.67 3.96 -17.15
N GLU A 79 -22.12 4.29 -18.36
CA GLU A 79 -23.04 5.38 -18.59
C GLU A 79 -24.40 5.09 -17.94
N MET A 80 -24.97 6.10 -17.30
CA MET A 80 -26.23 6.01 -16.57
C MET A 80 -27.02 7.30 -16.77
N THR A 81 -28.35 7.23 -16.61
CA THR A 81 -29.14 8.46 -16.48
C THR A 81 -28.77 9.19 -15.17
N TRP A 82 -29.05 10.50 -15.09
CA TRP A 82 -28.79 11.28 -13.87
C TRP A 82 -29.38 10.63 -12.61
N VAL A 83 -30.61 10.09 -12.70
CA VAL A 83 -31.31 9.46 -11.57
C VAL A 83 -30.63 8.15 -11.17
N GLU A 84 -30.21 7.34 -12.15
CA GLU A 84 -29.48 6.10 -11.89
C GLU A 84 -28.09 6.35 -11.30
N GLY A 85 -27.36 7.33 -11.83
CA GLY A 85 -26.07 7.76 -11.28
C GLY A 85 -26.18 8.20 -9.83
N GLN A 86 -27.17 9.04 -9.50
CA GLN A 86 -27.41 9.44 -8.12
C GLN A 86 -27.80 8.26 -7.21
N ARG A 87 -28.56 7.28 -7.73
CA ARG A 87 -28.89 6.05 -6.99
C ARG A 87 -27.64 5.18 -6.80
N HIS A 88 -26.76 5.12 -7.79
CA HIS A 88 -25.51 4.39 -7.74
C HIS A 88 -24.56 4.98 -6.69
N CYS A 89 -24.32 6.30 -6.70
CA CYS A 89 -23.49 6.97 -5.68
C CYS A 89 -23.98 6.70 -4.24
N ARG A 90 -25.30 6.63 -4.03
CA ARG A 90 -25.87 6.33 -2.70
C ARG A 90 -25.53 4.94 -2.17
N LYS A 91 -25.20 3.97 -3.05
CA LYS A 91 -24.72 2.65 -2.63
C LYS A 91 -23.36 2.72 -1.92
N TYR A 92 -22.58 3.76 -2.21
CA TYR A 92 -21.28 4.06 -1.61
C TYR A 92 -21.36 5.17 -0.56
N PHE A 93 -22.54 5.44 0.01
CA PHE A 93 -22.77 6.53 0.97
C PHE A 93 -22.36 7.92 0.44
N ALA A 94 -22.44 8.12 -0.88
CA ALA A 94 -22.06 9.34 -1.56
C ALA A 94 -23.21 9.93 -2.39
N SER A 95 -22.92 11.04 -3.07
CA SER A 95 -23.81 11.68 -4.04
C SER A 95 -23.06 11.95 -5.34
N LEU A 96 -23.82 12.27 -6.39
CA LEU A 96 -23.20 12.90 -7.57
C LEU A 96 -22.41 14.14 -7.13
N ALA A 97 -21.32 14.40 -7.85
CA ALA A 97 -20.31 15.39 -7.48
C ALA A 97 -20.91 16.77 -7.22
N LYS A 98 -20.53 17.37 -6.08
CA LYS A 98 -20.80 18.78 -5.75
C LYS A 98 -19.52 19.58 -5.91
N ILE A 99 -19.56 20.56 -6.80
CA ILE A 99 -18.44 21.44 -7.10
C ILE A 99 -18.69 22.79 -6.43
N THR A 100 -17.72 23.26 -5.67
CA THR A 100 -17.87 24.40 -4.74
C THR A 100 -16.97 25.59 -5.06
N SER A 101 -16.05 25.46 -6.01
CA SER A 101 -15.18 26.54 -6.46
C SER A 101 -14.67 26.32 -7.89
N TRP A 102 -14.21 27.39 -8.55
CA TRP A 102 -13.51 27.31 -9.84
C TRP A 102 -12.29 26.41 -9.79
N THR A 103 -11.48 26.50 -8.74
CA THR A 103 -10.27 25.68 -8.59
C THR A 103 -10.62 24.19 -8.55
N GLU A 104 -11.72 23.83 -7.90
CA GLU A 104 -12.23 22.45 -7.90
C GLU A 104 -12.73 22.01 -9.27
N MET A 105 -13.44 22.90 -9.98
CA MET A 105 -13.89 22.65 -11.34
C MET A 105 -12.72 22.42 -12.31
N GLU A 106 -11.68 23.24 -12.23
CA GLU A 106 -10.48 23.14 -13.08
C GLU A 106 -9.72 21.83 -12.80
N SER A 107 -9.51 21.51 -11.52
CA SER A 107 -8.88 20.24 -11.12
C SER A 107 -9.69 19.02 -11.57
N LEU A 108 -11.02 19.11 -11.53
CA LEU A 108 -11.90 18.05 -12.05
C LEU A 108 -11.86 17.96 -13.57
N ALA A 109 -11.77 19.07 -14.30
CA ALA A 109 -11.69 19.05 -15.76
C ALA A 109 -10.45 18.26 -16.25
N ASP A 110 -9.31 18.45 -15.60
CA ASP A 110 -8.09 17.69 -15.85
C ASP A 110 -8.27 16.20 -15.50
N TYR A 111 -8.90 15.91 -14.36
CA TYR A 111 -9.19 14.55 -13.90
C TYR A 111 -10.10 13.76 -14.86
N LEU A 112 -11.08 14.42 -15.47
CA LEU A 112 -12.06 13.78 -16.35
C LEU A 112 -11.56 13.58 -17.79
N ASN A 113 -10.39 14.12 -18.15
CA ASN A 113 -9.73 13.95 -19.45
C ASN A 113 -10.70 14.12 -20.65
N SER A 114 -11.44 15.23 -20.67
CA SER A 114 -12.45 15.56 -21.70
C SER A 114 -13.68 14.64 -21.79
N SER A 115 -13.86 13.71 -20.84
CA SER A 115 -15.07 12.88 -20.77
C SER A 115 -16.22 13.62 -20.09
N THR A 116 -17.46 13.27 -20.46
CA THR A 116 -18.66 13.90 -19.89
C THR A 116 -19.27 13.02 -18.82
N TYR A 117 -19.52 13.59 -17.64
CA TYR A 117 -20.12 12.88 -16.51
C TYR A 117 -21.27 13.68 -15.91
N TRP A 118 -22.26 12.98 -15.33
CA TRP A 118 -23.29 13.63 -14.53
C TRP A 118 -22.71 14.18 -13.22
N ILE A 119 -23.15 15.38 -12.85
CA ILE A 119 -22.86 16.01 -11.55
C ILE A 119 -24.14 16.21 -10.75
N GLY A 120 -24.01 16.51 -9.46
CA GLY A 120 -25.12 16.64 -8.51
C GLY A 120 -25.95 17.91 -8.65
N LEU A 121 -25.74 18.67 -9.71
CA LEU A 121 -26.46 19.92 -9.98
C LEU A 121 -27.77 19.63 -10.71
N ARG A 122 -28.90 20.04 -10.14
CA ARG A 122 -30.23 19.84 -10.75
C ARG A 122 -31.12 21.06 -10.59
N LYS A 123 -31.81 21.42 -11.66
CA LYS A 123 -32.84 22.47 -11.65
C LYS A 123 -34.15 21.90 -11.12
N HIS A 124 -34.76 22.56 -10.15
CA HIS A 124 -36.05 22.16 -9.63
C HIS A 124 -37.18 22.88 -10.37
N ASN A 125 -38.20 22.12 -10.79
CA ASN A 125 -39.25 22.65 -11.67
C ASN A 125 -40.17 23.68 -10.97
N SER A 126 -40.31 23.59 -9.66
CA SER A 126 -41.25 24.44 -8.91
C SER A 126 -40.82 25.91 -8.84
N ASP A 127 -39.52 26.17 -8.82
CA ASP A 127 -38.96 27.51 -8.60
C ASP A 127 -37.89 27.89 -9.63
N ASN A 128 -37.58 26.98 -10.57
CA ASN A 128 -36.54 27.17 -11.57
C ASN A 128 -35.13 27.41 -10.99
N ILE A 129 -34.88 26.98 -9.75
CA ILE A 129 -33.60 27.18 -9.06
C ILE A 129 -32.73 25.94 -9.23
N TRP A 130 -31.44 26.16 -9.50
CA TRP A 130 -30.42 25.13 -9.48
C TRP A 130 -29.98 24.83 -8.05
N ARG A 131 -30.04 23.56 -7.67
CA ARG A 131 -29.62 23.08 -6.35
C ARG A 131 -28.71 21.87 -6.47
N TRP A 132 -27.84 21.74 -5.48
CA TRP A 132 -27.03 20.55 -5.25
C TRP A 132 -27.82 19.49 -4.48
N MET A 133 -27.26 18.28 -4.39
CA MET A 133 -27.89 17.15 -3.71
C MET A 133 -28.08 17.33 -2.21
N ASP A 134 -27.33 18.24 -1.58
CA ASP A 134 -27.49 18.63 -0.17
C ASP A 134 -28.51 19.76 0.03
N GLY A 135 -29.18 20.20 -1.04
CA GLY A 135 -30.17 21.28 -1.02
C GLY A 135 -29.58 22.68 -1.13
N SER A 136 -28.24 22.84 -1.12
CA SER A 136 -27.64 24.16 -1.25
C SER A 136 -27.86 24.72 -2.65
N HIS A 137 -28.00 26.03 -2.74
CA HIS A 137 -28.16 26.73 -4.02
C HIS A 137 -26.85 26.72 -4.81
N PHE A 138 -26.96 26.76 -6.14
CA PHE A 138 -25.84 27.10 -6.99
C PHE A 138 -25.56 28.59 -6.91
N ASN A 139 -24.31 28.96 -6.66
CA ASN A 139 -23.86 30.34 -6.44
C ASN A 139 -23.06 30.91 -7.61
N ASN A 140 -22.99 30.22 -8.75
CA ASN A 140 -22.27 30.66 -9.95
C ASN A 140 -20.85 31.14 -9.62
N TRP A 141 -20.14 30.33 -8.82
CA TRP A 141 -18.75 30.59 -8.45
C TRP A 141 -17.92 30.84 -9.69
#